data_AF-A0A9D5R781-F1
#
_entry.id   AF-A0A9D5R781-F1
#
_cell.length_a   1.000
_cell.length_b   1.000
_cell.length_c   1.000
_cell.angle_alpha   90.00
_cell.angle_beta   90.00
_cell.angle_gamma   90.00
#
_symmetry.space_group_name_H-M   'P 1'
#
loop_
_entity.id
_entity.type
_entity.pdbx_description
1 polymer ?
#
loop_
_entity_poly.entity_id
_entity_poly.type
_entity_poly.pdbx_seq_one_letter_code
_entity_poly.pdbx_strand_id
1 'polypeptide(L)'
;MKKTVVFMMVILLLLCSSCSEQNQKAQDMGKNVEAEALSFPYAEYIGHGRQEAFEALKGEGEFQESNLKGVYFLDHPVSILGRDVEVALEAGDYEEFTDTIYRTGYRLVIQNPAQEDFKWIKKIEEALTEKYGEKTTYPGLANTLSAVDSLEKLKELQQVSDTWAFSDDPVLEVDFETAYITNTDGAEVMTILVACQVSTTYLRNGGQEQVRAFYEKAQNAQE
;
A
#
# COMPACT_ATOMS: atom_id res chain seq x y z
N MET A 1 -58.24 -19.74 -15.16
CA MET A 1 -57.68 -18.62 -14.37
C MET A 1 -56.46 -18.95 -13.52
N LYS A 2 -56.17 -20.22 -13.12
CA LYS A 2 -54.98 -20.55 -12.30
C LYS A 2 -53.64 -20.66 -13.06
N LYS A 3 -53.63 -20.90 -14.38
CA LYS A 3 -52.39 -21.11 -15.16
C LYS A 3 -51.66 -19.81 -15.52
N THR A 4 -52.38 -18.69 -15.66
CA THR A 4 -51.81 -17.39 -16.04
C THR A 4 -51.05 -16.74 -14.87
N VAL A 5 -51.50 -16.95 -13.63
CA VAL A 5 -50.84 -16.42 -12.42
C VAL A 5 -49.49 -17.09 -12.17
N VAL A 6 -49.38 -18.40 -12.44
CA VAL A 6 -48.13 -19.15 -12.28
C VAL A 6 -47.08 -18.71 -13.31
N PHE A 7 -47.49 -18.47 -14.56
CA PHE A 7 -46.57 -18.05 -15.61
C PHE A 7 -45.99 -16.64 -15.35
N MET A 8 -46.82 -15.72 -14.85
CA MET A 8 -46.39 -14.35 -14.51
C MET A 8 -45.48 -14.31 -13.28
N MET A 9 -45.70 -15.19 -12.30
CA MET A 9 -44.85 -15.30 -11.10
C MET A 9 -43.47 -15.91 -11.42
N VAL A 10 -43.39 -16.84 -12.37
CA VAL A 10 -42.11 -17.42 -12.82
C VAL A 10 -41.27 -16.39 -13.59
N ILE A 11 -41.89 -15.55 -14.42
CA ILE A 11 -41.19 -14.45 -15.12
C ILE A 11 -40.66 -13.41 -14.11
N LEU A 12 -41.44 -13.10 -13.08
CA LEU A 12 -41.01 -12.17 -12.02
C LEU A 12 -39.82 -12.71 -11.21
N LEU A 13 -39.79 -14.02 -10.94
CA LEU A 13 -38.67 -14.67 -10.25
C LEU A 13 -37.39 -14.72 -11.09
N LEU A 14 -37.51 -14.90 -12.42
CA LEU A 14 -36.36 -14.89 -13.32
C LEU A 14 -35.71 -13.50 -13.46
N LEU A 15 -36.49 -12.42 -13.33
CA LEU A 15 -35.99 -11.04 -13.33
C LEU A 15 -35.28 -10.65 -12.02
N CYS A 16 -35.56 -11.34 -10.91
CA CYS A 16 -34.86 -11.11 -9.64
C CYS A 16 -33.46 -11.76 -9.61
N SER A 17 -33.24 -12.85 -10.34
CA SER A 17 -31.94 -13.55 -10.37
C SER A 17 -30.85 -12.82 -11.18
N SER A 18 -31.21 -11.97 -12.15
CA SER A 18 -30.24 -11.19 -12.93
C SER A 18 -29.70 -9.97 -12.17
N CYS A 19 -30.43 -9.47 -11.18
CA CYS A 19 -29.97 -8.37 -10.33
C CYS A 19 -28.90 -8.82 -9.33
N SER A 20 -28.92 -10.09 -8.87
CA SER A 20 -27.87 -10.60 -7.98
C SER A 20 -26.55 -10.83 -8.70
N GLU A 21 -26.56 -11.35 -9.93
CA GLU A 21 -25.33 -11.56 -10.72
C GLU A 21 -24.69 -10.24 -11.18
N GLN A 22 -25.47 -9.21 -11.50
CA GLN A 22 -24.92 -7.88 -11.81
C GLN A 22 -24.32 -7.20 -10.59
N ASN A 23 -24.93 -7.35 -9.41
CA ASN A 23 -24.35 -6.83 -8.17
C ASN A 23 -23.07 -7.58 -7.78
N GLN A 24 -23.03 -8.90 -8.00
CA GLN A 24 -21.85 -9.70 -7.71
C GLN A 24 -20.71 -9.41 -8.69
N LYS A 25 -20.99 -9.28 -10.00
CA LYS A 25 -19.98 -8.82 -10.98
C LYS A 25 -19.53 -7.38 -10.73
N ALA A 26 -20.42 -6.47 -10.33
CA ALA A 26 -20.03 -5.10 -9.98
C ALA A 26 -19.18 -5.06 -8.70
N GLN A 27 -19.47 -5.94 -7.73
CA GLN A 27 -18.70 -6.11 -6.51
C GLN A 27 -17.33 -6.74 -6.78
N ASP A 28 -17.26 -7.76 -7.64
CA ASP A 28 -16.02 -8.42 -8.05
C ASP A 28 -15.15 -7.50 -8.94
N MET A 29 -15.77 -6.68 -9.80
CA MET A 29 -15.06 -5.63 -10.55
C MET A 29 -14.56 -4.51 -9.63
N GLY A 30 -15.35 -4.13 -8.61
CA GLY A 30 -14.96 -3.12 -7.62
C GLY A 30 -13.77 -3.56 -6.77
N LYS A 31 -13.75 -4.83 -6.33
CA LYS A 31 -12.65 -5.42 -5.56
C LYS A 31 -11.31 -5.41 -6.31
N ASN A 32 -11.31 -5.82 -7.58
CA ASN A 32 -10.11 -5.79 -8.42
C ASN A 32 -9.60 -4.35 -8.65
N VAL A 33 -10.49 -3.35 -8.77
CA VAL A 33 -10.09 -1.95 -8.93
C VAL A 33 -9.42 -1.40 -7.66
N GLU A 34 -9.88 -1.83 -6.49
CA GLU A 34 -9.31 -1.43 -5.21
C GLU A 34 -7.93 -2.06 -4.98
N ALA A 35 -7.77 -3.34 -5.30
CA ALA A 35 -6.48 -4.02 -5.31
C ALA A 35 -5.49 -3.33 -6.28
N GLU A 36 -5.91 -3.03 -7.51
CA GLU A 36 -5.04 -2.37 -8.51
C GLU A 36 -4.57 -0.97 -8.13
N ALA A 37 -5.31 -0.26 -7.28
CA ALA A 37 -4.86 1.04 -6.75
C ALA A 37 -3.54 0.93 -5.96
N LEU A 38 -3.26 -0.23 -5.36
CA LEU A 38 -2.04 -0.47 -4.56
C LEU A 38 -0.98 -1.26 -5.34
N SER A 39 -0.78 -0.93 -6.61
CA SER A 39 0.18 -1.60 -7.51
C SER A 39 1.62 -1.12 -7.44
N PHE A 40 1.92 -0.04 -6.71
CA PHE A 40 3.25 0.58 -6.59
C PHE A 40 3.95 0.77 -7.95
N PRO A 41 3.47 1.67 -8.80
CA PRO A 41 3.99 1.83 -10.16
C PRO A 41 5.49 2.19 -10.20
N TYR A 42 6.03 2.78 -9.15
CA TYR A 42 7.44 3.17 -9.08
C TYR A 42 8.36 2.10 -8.46
N ALA A 43 7.84 0.90 -8.15
CA ALA A 43 8.64 -0.17 -7.54
C ALA A 43 9.75 -0.66 -8.48
N GLU A 44 9.60 -0.48 -9.79
CA GLU A 44 10.65 -0.79 -10.78
C GLU A 44 11.92 0.06 -10.61
N TYR A 45 11.82 1.23 -9.99
CA TYR A 45 12.98 2.09 -9.73
C TYR A 45 13.72 1.73 -8.44
N ILE A 46 13.23 0.77 -7.66
CA ILE A 46 13.98 0.27 -6.50
C ILE A 46 15.27 -0.39 -7.01
N GLY A 47 16.40 0.10 -6.51
CA GLY A 47 17.73 -0.27 -6.97
C GLY A 47 18.37 0.63 -8.01
N HIS A 48 17.58 1.57 -8.57
CA HIS A 48 18.08 2.57 -9.50
C HIS A 48 18.65 3.78 -8.75
N GLY A 49 19.57 4.49 -9.41
CA GLY A 49 20.07 5.76 -8.89
C GLY A 49 18.95 6.81 -8.90
N ARG A 50 18.89 7.66 -7.88
CA ARG A 50 17.84 8.68 -7.74
C ARG A 50 17.72 9.58 -8.98
N GLN A 51 18.84 10.08 -9.50
CA GLN A 51 18.81 10.95 -10.68
C GLN A 51 18.23 10.24 -11.91
N GLU A 52 18.53 8.95 -12.06
CA GLU A 52 18.00 8.12 -13.15
C GLU A 52 16.49 7.91 -13.00
N ALA A 53 16.05 7.53 -11.80
CA ALA A 53 14.63 7.41 -11.49
C ALA A 53 13.87 8.72 -11.77
N PHE A 54 14.45 9.86 -11.38
CA PHE A 54 13.82 11.16 -11.62
C PHE A 54 13.76 11.51 -13.11
N GLU A 55 14.78 11.16 -13.89
CA GLU A 55 14.76 11.36 -15.35
C GLU A 55 13.65 10.53 -16.01
N ALA A 56 13.52 9.26 -15.61
CA ALA A 56 12.48 8.37 -16.12
C ALA A 56 11.06 8.85 -15.74
N LEU A 57 10.92 9.48 -14.58
CA LEU A 57 9.65 9.94 -14.02
C LEU A 57 9.27 11.38 -14.36
N LYS A 58 10.03 12.10 -15.18
CA LYS A 58 9.73 13.49 -15.58
C LYS A 58 8.33 13.68 -16.18
N GLY A 59 7.77 12.65 -16.80
CA GLY A 59 6.42 12.69 -17.37
C GLY A 59 5.31 12.62 -16.31
N GLU A 60 5.62 12.09 -15.13
CA GLU A 60 4.67 11.92 -14.02
C GLU A 60 4.61 13.18 -13.16
N GLY A 61 5.73 13.87 -12.92
CA GLY A 61 5.83 15.12 -12.18
C GLY A 61 7.22 15.36 -11.61
N GLU A 62 7.37 16.38 -10.77
CA GLU A 62 8.66 16.70 -10.14
C GLU A 62 8.72 16.14 -8.71
N PHE A 63 9.83 15.50 -8.36
CA PHE A 63 10.10 15.02 -7.02
C PHE A 63 10.91 16.04 -6.21
N GLN A 64 10.37 16.47 -5.07
CA GLN A 64 10.97 17.46 -4.18
C GLN A 64 11.46 16.82 -2.90
N GLU A 65 12.69 17.11 -2.50
CA GLU A 65 13.24 16.61 -1.24
C GLU A 65 12.49 17.22 -0.05
N SER A 66 12.16 16.38 0.91
CA SER A 66 11.52 16.78 2.16
C SER A 66 12.53 17.36 3.14
N ASN A 67 12.07 17.67 4.36
CA ASN A 67 12.96 18.01 5.47
C ASN A 67 13.76 16.81 6.01
N LEU A 68 13.40 15.59 5.62
CA LEU A 68 14.16 14.37 5.86
C LEU A 68 15.04 14.08 4.65
N LYS A 69 16.36 14.05 4.87
CA LYS A 69 17.34 13.77 3.83
C LYS A 69 17.04 12.44 3.14
N GLY A 70 17.05 12.44 1.81
CA GLY A 70 16.83 11.22 1.03
C GLY A 70 15.35 10.84 0.85
N VAL A 71 14.41 11.62 1.38
CA VAL A 71 12.97 11.39 1.18
C VAL A 71 12.43 12.46 0.25
N TYR A 72 11.82 12.02 -0.87
CA TYR A 72 11.35 12.90 -1.93
C TYR A 72 9.86 12.67 -2.19
N PHE A 73 9.10 13.75 -2.34
CA PHE A 73 7.66 13.70 -2.62
C PHE A 73 7.37 14.20 -4.02
N LEU A 74 6.46 13.52 -4.71
CA LEU A 74 5.87 14.04 -5.94
C LEU A 74 5.13 15.34 -5.63
N ASP A 75 5.27 16.33 -6.49
CA ASP A 75 4.74 17.69 -6.31
C ASP A 75 3.21 17.80 -6.32
N HIS A 76 2.50 16.71 -6.60
CA HIS A 76 1.05 16.62 -6.52
C HIS A 76 0.61 15.26 -5.94
N PRO A 77 -0.56 15.22 -5.29
CA PRO A 77 -1.08 13.98 -4.73
C PRO A 77 -1.66 13.08 -5.82
N VAL A 78 -1.75 11.79 -5.50
CA VAL A 78 -2.45 10.77 -6.29
C VAL A 78 -3.67 10.25 -5.51
N SER A 79 -4.74 9.87 -6.20
CA SER A 79 -5.94 9.34 -5.54
C SER A 79 -5.84 7.82 -5.36
N ILE A 80 -5.69 7.37 -4.11
CA ILE A 80 -5.72 5.96 -3.72
C ILE A 80 -6.99 5.67 -2.94
N LEU A 81 -7.80 4.74 -3.45
CA LEU A 81 -9.06 4.32 -2.82
C LEU A 81 -9.99 5.49 -2.44
N GLY A 82 -9.99 6.54 -3.26
CA GLY A 82 -10.82 7.74 -3.07
C GLY A 82 -10.24 8.78 -2.10
N ARG A 83 -8.96 8.69 -1.75
CA ARG A 83 -8.25 9.71 -0.97
C ARG A 83 -6.98 10.17 -1.69
N ASP A 84 -6.74 11.47 -1.63
CA ASP A 84 -5.50 12.07 -2.08
C ASP A 84 -4.38 11.73 -1.09
N VAL A 85 -3.30 11.13 -1.61
CA VAL A 85 -2.11 10.73 -0.85
C VAL A 85 -0.86 11.28 -1.52
N GLU A 86 0.19 11.47 -0.74
CA GLU A 86 1.50 11.86 -1.25
C GLU A 86 2.24 10.62 -1.76
N VAL A 87 2.90 10.73 -2.91
CA VAL A 87 3.82 9.71 -3.40
C VAL A 87 5.21 10.00 -2.87
N ALA A 88 5.87 9.01 -2.29
CA ALA A 88 7.22 9.11 -1.75
C ALA A 88 8.19 8.19 -2.49
N LEU A 89 9.38 8.71 -2.80
CA LEU A 89 10.57 7.93 -3.12
C LEU A 89 11.60 8.15 -2.01
N GLU A 90 12.14 7.08 -1.45
CA GLU A 90 13.22 7.16 -0.46
C GLU A 90 14.51 6.58 -1.07
N ALA A 91 15.55 7.40 -1.05
CA ALA A 91 16.92 7.03 -1.40
C ALA A 91 17.80 7.11 -0.15
N GLY A 92 18.68 6.14 0.04
CA GLY A 92 19.43 6.04 1.29
C GLY A 92 20.17 4.72 1.44
N ASP A 93 21.00 4.68 2.48
CA ASP A 93 22.21 3.87 2.47
C ASP A 93 22.03 2.48 3.10
N TYR A 94 22.21 1.44 2.29
CA TYR A 94 22.77 0.16 2.75
C TYR A 94 24.28 0.20 2.48
N GLU A 95 25.00 0.89 3.37
CA GLU A 95 26.48 1.03 3.51
C GLU A 95 27.32 1.50 2.30
N GLU A 96 26.89 1.37 1.04
CA GLU A 96 27.63 1.78 -0.17
C GLU A 96 26.75 2.48 -1.24
N PHE A 97 25.43 2.57 -1.05
CA PHE A 97 24.43 2.95 -2.08
C PHE A 97 23.68 4.25 -1.71
N THR A 98 24.44 5.26 -1.29
CA THR A 98 23.95 6.53 -0.73
C THR A 98 22.95 7.34 -1.56
N ASP A 99 22.72 7.01 -2.83
CA ASP A 99 21.74 7.68 -3.73
C ASP A 99 20.83 6.70 -4.46
N THR A 100 20.75 5.44 -4.02
CA THR A 100 19.88 4.41 -4.63
C THR A 100 18.50 4.43 -3.99
N ILE A 101 17.45 4.36 -4.80
CA ILE A 101 16.07 4.22 -4.33
C ILE A 101 15.92 2.84 -3.68
N TYR A 102 15.56 2.79 -2.40
CA TYR A 102 15.32 1.52 -1.68
C TYR A 102 13.85 1.30 -1.34
N ARG A 103 13.03 2.35 -1.47
CA ARG A 103 11.62 2.33 -1.11
C ARG A 103 10.83 3.33 -1.94
N THR A 104 9.61 2.94 -2.30
CA THR A 104 8.59 3.80 -2.88
C THR A 104 7.26 3.53 -2.20
N GLY A 105 6.43 4.56 -2.05
CA GLY A 105 5.12 4.34 -1.44
C GLY A 105 4.23 5.55 -1.42
N TYR A 106 3.16 5.41 -0.65
CA TYR A 106 2.15 6.41 -0.40
C TYR A 106 2.20 6.81 1.06
N ARG A 107 2.11 8.12 1.31
CA ARG A 107 1.99 8.69 2.65
C ARG A 107 0.71 9.50 2.76
N LEU A 108 0.04 9.37 3.90
CA LEU A 108 -1.04 10.26 4.29
C LEU A 108 -0.89 10.68 5.75
N VAL A 109 -0.94 11.99 6.01
CA VAL A 109 -0.92 12.55 7.37
C VAL A 109 -2.30 13.13 7.67
N ILE A 110 -2.93 12.66 8.74
CA ILE A 110 -4.29 13.03 9.15
C ILE A 110 -4.21 13.74 10.50
N GLN A 111 -4.81 14.92 10.57
CA GLN A 111 -4.99 15.68 11.80
C GLN A 111 -6.36 15.34 12.41
N ASN A 112 -6.40 15.04 13.71
CA ASN A 112 -7.58 14.66 14.48
C ASN A 112 -8.37 13.52 13.80
N PRO A 113 -7.76 12.33 13.67
CA PRO A 113 -8.35 11.20 12.96
C PRO A 113 -9.67 10.75 13.57
N ALA A 114 -10.57 10.30 12.69
CA ALA A 114 -11.91 9.84 12.99
C ALA A 114 -12.13 8.38 12.56
N GLN A 115 -13.29 7.82 12.89
CA GLN A 115 -13.62 6.43 12.58
C GLN A 115 -13.60 6.14 11.07
N GLU A 116 -13.90 7.13 10.23
CA GLU A 116 -13.82 7.06 8.77
C GLU A 116 -12.38 6.84 8.27
N ASP A 117 -11.38 7.32 9.00
CA ASP A 117 -9.97 7.11 8.68
C ASP A 117 -9.55 5.68 9.02
N PHE A 118 -10.05 5.15 10.14
CA PHE A 118 -9.85 3.74 10.49
C PHE A 118 -10.51 2.78 9.48
N LYS A 119 -11.70 3.11 8.98
CA LYS A 119 -12.34 2.33 7.90
C LYS A 119 -11.48 2.32 6.64
N TRP A 120 -10.81 3.43 6.32
CA TRP A 120 -9.91 3.49 5.17
C TRP A 120 -8.65 2.65 5.37
N ILE A 121 -8.09 2.61 6.57
CA ILE A 121 -7.01 1.67 6.94
C ILE A 121 -7.42 0.22 6.68
N LYS A 122 -8.62 -0.18 7.12
CA LYS A 122 -9.14 -1.53 6.86
C LYS A 122 -9.33 -1.82 5.37
N LYS A 123 -9.77 -0.82 4.60
CA LYS A 123 -9.89 -0.94 3.16
C LYS A 123 -8.53 -1.15 2.47
N ILE A 124 -7.48 -0.47 2.92
CA ILE A 124 -6.11 -0.68 2.43
C ILE A 124 -5.64 -2.10 2.77
N GLU A 125 -5.83 -2.54 4.02
CA GLU A 125 -5.45 -3.89 4.48
C GLU A 125 -6.11 -4.99 3.62
N GLU A 126 -7.41 -4.84 3.33
CA GLU A 126 -8.16 -5.74 2.46
C GLU A 126 -7.62 -5.73 1.02
N ALA A 127 -7.39 -4.55 0.44
CA ALA A 127 -6.86 -4.41 -0.91
C ALA A 127 -5.44 -4.98 -1.07
N LEU A 128 -4.58 -4.79 -0.06
CA LEU A 128 -3.24 -5.39 -0.04
C LEU A 128 -3.32 -6.92 0.05
N THR A 129 -4.20 -7.45 0.90
CA THR A 129 -4.38 -8.90 1.05
C THR A 129 -4.94 -9.53 -0.23
N GLU A 130 -5.86 -8.83 -0.91
CA GLU A 130 -6.38 -9.26 -2.20
C GLU A 130 -5.29 -9.30 -3.29
N LYS A 131 -4.40 -8.30 -3.32
CA LYS A 131 -3.35 -8.21 -4.36
C LYS A 131 -2.14 -9.11 -4.08
N TYR A 132 -1.64 -9.11 -2.86
CA TYR A 132 -0.37 -9.72 -2.47
C TYR A 132 -0.53 -11.01 -1.68
N GLY A 133 -1.77 -11.43 -1.40
CA GLY A 133 -2.07 -12.65 -0.66
C GLY A 133 -1.96 -12.47 0.85
N GLU A 134 -1.61 -13.55 1.55
CA GLU A 134 -1.51 -13.53 3.01
C GLU A 134 -0.31 -12.72 3.50
N LYS A 135 -0.48 -12.09 4.66
CA LYS A 135 0.58 -11.35 5.34
C LYS A 135 1.74 -12.27 5.70
N THR A 136 2.96 -11.75 5.62
CA THR A 136 4.19 -12.42 6.05
C THR A 136 4.60 -12.04 7.48
N THR A 137 3.95 -11.02 8.07
CA THR A 137 4.15 -10.62 9.47
C THR A 137 3.91 -11.78 10.43
N TYR A 138 4.76 -11.90 11.44
CA TYR A 138 4.72 -13.02 12.36
C TYR A 138 3.36 -13.09 13.09
N PRO A 139 2.64 -14.23 13.04
CA PRO A 139 1.34 -14.37 13.68
C PRO A 139 1.42 -14.14 15.20
N GLY A 140 0.42 -13.45 15.75
CA GLY A 140 0.31 -13.22 17.20
C GLY A 140 1.08 -12.01 17.74
N LEU A 141 1.69 -11.20 16.88
CA LEU A 141 2.20 -9.88 17.26
C LEU A 141 1.04 -8.94 17.61
N ALA A 142 1.16 -8.25 18.74
CA ALA A 142 0.12 -7.36 19.27
C ALA A 142 -0.01 -6.05 18.46
N ASN A 143 1.02 -5.68 17.71
CA ASN A 143 1.12 -4.45 16.93
C ASN A 143 0.92 -4.70 15.41
N THR A 144 -0.07 -5.53 15.07
CA THR A 144 -0.47 -5.81 13.67
C THR A 144 -1.80 -5.14 13.35
N LEU A 145 -2.08 -4.84 12.08
CA LEU A 145 -3.38 -4.27 11.68
C LEU A 145 -4.52 -5.23 11.95
N SER A 146 -4.26 -6.55 11.89
CA SER A 146 -5.22 -7.58 12.25
C SER A 146 -5.59 -7.59 13.74
N ALA A 147 -4.70 -7.12 14.61
CA ALA A 147 -4.96 -7.02 16.05
C ALA A 147 -5.73 -5.74 16.43
N VAL A 148 -5.95 -4.82 15.47
CA VAL A 148 -6.67 -3.56 15.67
C VAL A 148 -8.06 -3.64 15.06
N ASP A 149 -9.08 -3.49 15.90
CA ASP A 149 -10.50 -3.51 15.52
C ASP A 149 -11.19 -2.14 15.62
N SER A 150 -10.47 -1.14 16.16
CA SER A 150 -10.99 0.18 16.48
C SER A 150 -9.89 1.24 16.42
N LEU A 151 -10.30 2.50 16.22
CA LEU A 151 -9.38 3.63 16.29
C LEU A 151 -8.76 3.74 17.69
N GLU A 152 -9.55 3.51 18.74
CA GLU A 152 -9.10 3.56 20.14
C GLU A 152 -7.97 2.56 20.40
N LYS A 153 -8.06 1.34 19.84
CA LYS A 153 -6.99 0.35 19.97
C LYS A 153 -5.72 0.78 19.23
N LEU A 154 -5.86 1.44 18.07
CA LEU A 154 -4.74 2.04 17.36
C LEU A 154 -4.07 3.15 18.20
N LYS A 155 -4.85 4.00 18.87
CA LYS A 155 -4.32 5.04 19.78
C LYS A 155 -3.53 4.43 20.94
N GLU A 156 -4.03 3.32 21.49
CA GLU A 156 -3.38 2.59 22.59
C GLU A 156 -2.03 1.99 22.15
N LEU A 157 -1.99 1.36 20.97
CA LEU A 157 -0.79 0.72 20.45
C LEU A 157 0.23 1.71 19.88
N GLN A 158 -0.21 2.91 19.51
CA GLN A 158 0.57 4.01 18.90
C GLN A 158 1.20 3.69 17.54
N GLN A 159 1.58 2.46 17.27
CA GLN A 159 2.17 2.05 16.01
C GLN A 159 1.78 0.61 15.72
N VAL A 160 1.33 0.36 14.50
CA VAL A 160 1.06 -0.98 13.98
C VAL A 160 1.59 -1.11 12.57
N SER A 161 2.00 -2.31 12.21
CA SER A 161 2.49 -2.60 10.88
C SER A 161 2.17 -4.03 10.46
N ASP A 162 1.91 -4.23 9.18
CA ASP A 162 1.94 -5.54 8.55
C ASP A 162 2.75 -5.48 7.24
N THR A 163 3.21 -6.65 6.81
CA THR A 163 4.08 -6.85 5.66
C THR A 163 3.51 -7.96 4.78
N TRP A 164 3.68 -7.82 3.47
CA TRP A 164 3.36 -8.83 2.45
C TRP A 164 4.58 -9.06 1.56
N ALA A 165 4.67 -10.25 0.96
CA ALA A 165 5.65 -10.48 -0.10
C ALA A 165 5.27 -9.68 -1.35
N PHE A 166 6.23 -8.98 -1.96
CA PHE A 166 5.99 -8.29 -3.21
C PHE A 166 6.22 -9.24 -4.38
N SER A 167 5.16 -9.92 -4.81
CA SER A 167 5.22 -10.94 -5.87
C SER A 167 6.19 -12.08 -5.52
N ASP A 168 6.79 -12.71 -6.53
CA ASP A 168 7.79 -13.78 -6.39
C ASP A 168 9.21 -13.23 -6.13
N ASP A 169 9.38 -11.90 -6.02
CA ASP A 169 10.69 -11.31 -5.73
C ASP A 169 10.99 -11.40 -4.23
N PRO A 170 11.94 -12.25 -3.81
CA PRO A 170 12.25 -12.41 -2.39
C PRO A 170 12.87 -11.16 -1.77
N VAL A 171 13.40 -10.24 -2.59
CA VAL A 171 14.10 -9.04 -2.11
C VAL A 171 13.13 -7.92 -1.80
N LEU A 172 11.93 -7.92 -2.38
CA LEU A 172 10.96 -6.84 -2.20
C LEU A 172 9.81 -7.26 -1.27
N GLU A 173 9.39 -6.33 -0.42
CA GLU A 173 8.24 -6.49 0.46
C GLU A 173 7.34 -5.26 0.39
N VAL A 174 6.05 -5.47 0.67
CA VAL A 174 5.09 -4.39 0.88
C VAL A 174 4.88 -4.21 2.36
N ASP A 175 5.17 -3.01 2.87
CA ASP A 175 4.89 -2.62 4.24
C ASP A 175 3.68 -1.69 4.30
N PHE A 176 2.78 -1.96 5.24
CA PHE A 176 1.73 -1.04 5.66
C PHE A 176 1.94 -0.70 7.13
N GLU A 177 2.35 0.53 7.39
CA GLU A 177 2.54 1.08 8.72
C GLU A 177 1.50 2.17 9.00
N THR A 178 0.98 2.17 10.23
CA THR A 178 0.21 3.29 10.76
C THR A 178 0.78 3.69 12.11
N ALA A 179 1.10 4.97 12.26
CA ALA A 179 1.58 5.56 13.49
C ALA A 179 0.60 6.64 13.98
N TYR A 180 0.42 6.71 15.29
CA TYR A 180 -0.49 7.60 15.98
C TYR A 180 0.27 8.32 17.09
N ILE A 181 0.24 9.64 17.07
CA ILE A 181 0.87 10.48 18.08
C ILE A 181 -0.10 11.55 18.58
N THR A 182 0.06 11.94 19.83
CA THR A 182 -0.54 13.16 20.36
C THR A 182 0.57 14.17 20.52
N ASN A 183 0.50 15.27 19.77
CA ASN A 183 1.49 16.34 19.82
C ASN A 183 1.43 17.08 21.17
N THR A 184 2.44 17.89 21.45
CA THR A 184 2.55 18.68 22.69
C THR A 184 1.36 19.59 22.96
N ASP A 185 0.66 20.01 21.91
CA ASP A 185 -0.52 20.87 21.98
C ASP A 185 -1.83 20.09 22.19
N GLY A 186 -1.74 18.77 22.39
CA GLY A 186 -2.90 17.87 22.53
C GLY A 186 -3.56 17.48 21.21
N ALA A 187 -3.05 17.98 20.07
CA ALA A 187 -3.54 17.61 18.75
C ALA A 187 -3.17 16.16 18.43
N GLU A 188 -4.15 15.40 17.92
CA GLU A 188 -3.95 14.02 17.52
C GLU A 188 -3.51 13.96 16.05
N VAL A 189 -2.48 13.18 15.75
CA VAL A 189 -1.95 13.01 14.39
C VAL A 189 -1.79 11.53 14.10
N MET A 190 -2.29 11.11 12.93
CA MET A 190 -2.09 9.76 12.41
C MET A 190 -1.38 9.82 11.08
N THR A 191 -0.29 9.07 10.95
CA THR A 191 0.45 8.89 9.71
C THR A 191 0.21 7.49 9.20
N ILE A 192 -0.18 7.38 7.93
CA ILE A 192 -0.34 6.13 7.20
C ILE A 192 0.75 6.08 6.14
N LEU A 193 1.42 4.95 6.06
CA LEU A 193 2.49 4.69 5.11
C LEU A 193 2.30 3.30 4.51
N VAL A 194 2.18 3.25 3.19
CA VAL A 194 2.02 2.01 2.42
C VAL A 194 3.10 2.02 1.37
N ALA A 195 4.05 1.08 1.41
CA ALA A 195 5.26 1.17 0.60
C ALA A 195 5.76 -0.19 0.12
N CYS A 196 6.31 -0.22 -1.09
CA CYS A 196 7.16 -1.31 -1.57
C CYS A 196 8.62 -0.94 -1.26
N GLN A 197 9.39 -1.86 -0.71
CA GLN A 197 10.78 -1.63 -0.33
C GLN A 197 11.62 -2.90 -0.37
N VAL A 198 12.94 -2.73 -0.29
CA VAL A 198 13.87 -3.83 -0.05
C VAL A 198 13.67 -4.42 1.34
N SER A 199 13.52 -5.74 1.41
CA SER A 199 13.13 -6.46 2.62
C SER A 199 14.16 -6.35 3.74
N THR A 200 13.70 -5.81 4.87
CA THR A 200 14.55 -5.65 6.06
C THR A 200 14.91 -6.99 6.71
N THR A 201 14.13 -8.04 6.46
CA THR A 201 14.38 -9.41 6.94
C THR A 201 15.60 -10.02 6.25
N TYR A 202 15.76 -9.80 4.94
CA TYR A 202 16.94 -10.24 4.21
C TYR A 202 18.20 -9.55 4.69
N LEU A 203 18.09 -8.25 4.98
CA LEU A 203 19.20 -7.41 5.39
C LEU A 203 19.75 -7.80 6.77
N ARG A 204 18.90 -8.31 7.68
CA ARG A 204 19.31 -8.78 9.02
C ARG A 204 19.86 -10.21 9.04
N ASN A 205 19.53 -11.04 8.06
CA ASN A 205 19.86 -12.48 8.05
C ASN A 205 21.02 -12.84 7.11
N GLY A 206 21.88 -11.88 6.76
CA GLY A 206 23.03 -12.12 5.87
C GLY A 206 22.70 -12.10 4.37
N GLY A 207 21.52 -11.59 4.00
CA GLY A 207 21.10 -11.38 2.61
C GLY A 207 21.67 -10.12 1.95
N GLN A 208 22.70 -9.49 2.55
CA GLN A 208 23.36 -8.31 2.00
C GLN A 208 23.90 -8.54 0.58
N GLU A 209 24.44 -9.74 0.30
CA GLU A 209 24.90 -10.10 -1.05
C GLU A 209 23.74 -10.22 -2.06
N GLN A 210 22.55 -10.66 -1.62
CA GLN A 210 21.38 -10.78 -2.49
C GLN A 210 20.79 -9.41 -2.80
N VAL A 211 20.75 -8.51 -1.81
CA VAL A 211 20.37 -7.11 -2.01
C VAL A 211 21.39 -6.39 -2.90
N ARG A 212 22.68 -6.64 -2.69
CA ARG A 212 23.75 -6.12 -3.57
C ARG A 212 23.58 -6.63 -4.99
N ALA A 213 23.37 -7.94 -5.18
CA ALA A 213 23.13 -8.54 -6.49
C ALA A 213 21.85 -8.02 -7.15
N PHE A 214 20.80 -7.74 -6.38
CA PHE A 214 19.58 -7.10 -6.84
C PHE A 214 19.87 -5.69 -7.38
N TYR A 215 20.59 -4.86 -6.62
CA TYR A 215 21.00 -3.52 -7.06
C TYR A 215 21.94 -3.55 -8.28
N GLU A 216 22.95 -4.44 -8.28
CA GLU A 216 23.85 -4.61 -9.42
C GLU A 216 23.09 -5.07 -10.67
N LYS A 217 22.10 -5.95 -10.53
CA LYS A 217 21.23 -6.36 -11.64
C LYS A 217 20.37 -5.20 -12.15
N ALA A 218 19.77 -4.41 -11.28
CA ALA A 218 18.96 -3.24 -11.65
C ALA A 218 19.80 -2.21 -12.44
N GLN A 219 21.04 -1.99 -12.02
CA GLN A 219 21.99 -1.11 -12.71
C GLN A 219 22.49 -1.70 -14.04
N ASN A 220 22.74 -3.01 -14.10
CA ASN A 220 23.25 -3.67 -15.32
C ASN A 220 22.20 -3.97 -16.38
N ALA A 221 20.90 -3.98 -16.04
CA ALA A 221 19.80 -4.13 -17.01
C ALA A 221 19.69 -2.93 -17.99
N GLN A 222 20.61 -1.99 -17.89
CA GLN A 222 20.65 -0.70 -18.57
C GLN A 222 21.75 -0.61 -19.66
N GLU A 223 22.64 -1.61 -19.77
CA GLU A 223 23.65 -1.73 -20.84
C GLU A 223 23.15 -2.56 -22.04
#